data_AF-A0A8J3QSW2-F1
#
_entry.id   AF-A0A8J3QSW2-F1
#
_cell.length_a   1.000
_cell.length_b   1.000
_cell.length_c   1.000
_cell.angle_alpha   90.00
_cell.angle_beta   90.00
_cell.angle_gamma   90.00
#
_symmetry.space_group_name_H-M   'P 1'
#
loop_
_entity.id
_entity.type
_entity.pdbx_description
1 polymer ?
#
loop_
_entity_poly.entity_id
_entity_poly.type
_entity_poly.pdbx_seq_one_letter_code
_entity_poly.pdbx_strand_id
1 'polypeptide(L)'
;MSGWWDLGSAKKQFIRQLRERVGHEGLISFAPAFVFDASGNHWRNIDQLEAVVEFYLNFPEPWSGQDPLRPGDDGYVTVSLRDPAGEAATLGNGKVVTLDGDPDLSDVVVNPARNPAAGAAAGGASPPGYPPRLRYLYDTLWLDTDTGRPSKTYRIMAVDDAAKTVTLDAVPNCPGNTSAWRLNRRPTIVIIDPLGPRVRAGTTTAGANATVARTDPADPDRTVLHVDDNIALDRVNAGFDTIHLDTDTVRVPERPGAAYRIVAVDPVAHEVTVAGAPSLRHHVSTWQIPSGVGGVEPDFDYDLGPQRLKGAHDPEMDTRGYDHYDGALFLVYRGRVEGQRIYRWTSYTSRVYGTWSPKVPEWKQSLSSLGGNARYYFSGYRSGGDFKNYSFAVVDVSASPTGLSPVKDDSVAAAKFYSGTPSPPAPGVAGDPDALDPQVWPDDNERDRPGKGAIRLHEGSKFQFGSGSAGCMVSPEYTQLRTELIKLYYRDYVDFYGPGVTDLELDKVVSSVTIDASENLYNGKTKDNPPPEEEWKDKVVGTLWLVRPDELPISSPPKH
;
A
#
# COMPACT_ATOMS: atom_id res chain seq x y z
N MET A 1 10.99 14.93 -33.75
CA MET A 1 9.69 14.32 -34.05
C MET A 1 9.42 13.26 -33.00
N SER A 2 8.80 13.67 -31.89
CA SER A 2 8.37 12.80 -30.79
C SER A 2 7.11 12.05 -31.25
N GLY A 3 7.25 10.75 -31.47
CA GLY A 3 6.12 9.87 -31.80
C GLY A 3 5.15 9.74 -30.63
N TRP A 4 3.94 9.28 -30.93
CA TRP A 4 2.77 9.04 -30.06
C TRP A 4 2.99 8.27 -28.73
N TRP A 5 4.23 7.94 -28.37
CA TRP A 5 4.66 7.22 -27.17
C TRP A 5 5.43 8.12 -26.20
N ASP A 6 5.19 9.43 -26.23
CA ASP A 6 5.63 10.33 -25.17
C ASP A 6 5.03 9.78 -23.86
N LEU A 7 5.86 9.36 -22.89
CA LEU A 7 5.46 8.66 -21.65
C LEU A 7 4.40 9.43 -20.85
N GLY A 8 4.20 10.71 -21.16
CA GLY A 8 3.08 11.51 -20.66
C GLY A 8 1.70 11.17 -21.26
N SER A 9 1.55 10.44 -22.36
CA SER A 9 0.25 10.30 -23.03
C SER A 9 -0.69 9.31 -22.34
N ALA A 10 -0.22 8.09 -22.04
CA ALA A 10 -1.03 7.04 -21.42
C ALA A 10 -1.41 7.39 -19.97
N LYS A 11 -0.44 7.79 -19.15
CA LYS A 11 -0.69 8.22 -17.76
C LYS A 11 -1.67 9.39 -17.68
N LYS A 12 -1.49 10.43 -18.51
CA LYS A 12 -2.44 11.56 -18.56
C LYS A 12 -3.84 11.12 -18.99
N GLN A 13 -3.92 10.18 -19.94
CA GLN A 13 -5.21 9.60 -20.33
C GLN A 13 -5.87 8.87 -19.15
N PHE A 14 -5.14 8.05 -18.41
CA PHE A 14 -5.68 7.34 -17.23
C PHE A 14 -6.10 8.32 -16.12
N ILE A 15 -5.33 9.36 -15.84
CA ILE A 15 -5.72 10.41 -14.88
C ILE A 15 -7.02 11.10 -15.30
N ARG A 16 -7.19 11.41 -16.60
CA ARG A 16 -8.44 11.95 -17.13
C ARG A 16 -9.60 10.97 -16.96
N GLN A 17 -9.39 9.68 -17.23
CA GLN A 17 -10.41 8.66 -17.03
C GLN A 17 -10.75 8.47 -15.54
N LEU A 18 -9.79 8.63 -14.63
CA LEU A 18 -10.02 8.58 -13.18
C LEU A 18 -10.87 9.76 -12.73
N ARG A 19 -10.57 10.97 -13.23
CA ARG A 19 -11.43 12.15 -13.05
C ARG A 19 -12.85 11.88 -13.55
N GLU A 20 -13.01 11.31 -14.74
CA GLU A 20 -14.32 10.92 -15.26
C GLU A 20 -15.05 9.96 -14.30
N ARG A 21 -14.35 8.92 -13.84
CA ARG A 21 -14.90 7.90 -12.93
C ARG A 21 -15.45 8.51 -11.64
N VAL A 22 -14.71 9.45 -11.04
CA VAL A 22 -15.17 10.14 -9.83
C VAL A 22 -16.04 11.37 -10.14
N GLY A 23 -16.43 11.56 -11.40
CA GLY A 23 -17.35 12.58 -11.89
C GLY A 23 -16.76 13.97 -12.08
N HIS A 24 -15.44 14.16 -12.00
CA HIS A 24 -14.73 15.46 -12.04
C HIS A 24 -14.45 15.99 -13.44
N GLU A 25 -14.83 15.26 -14.48
CA GLU A 25 -14.81 15.78 -15.84
C GLU A 25 -16.14 16.50 -16.13
N GLY A 26 -16.09 17.61 -16.87
CA GLY A 26 -17.28 18.41 -17.15
C GLY A 26 -18.35 17.65 -17.93
N LEU A 27 -19.58 18.19 -17.97
CA LEU A 27 -20.78 17.63 -18.64
C LEU A 27 -20.61 17.23 -20.13
N ILE A 28 -19.47 17.50 -20.76
CA ILE A 28 -19.18 17.27 -22.18
C ILE A 28 -18.01 16.28 -22.36
N SER A 29 -17.55 15.62 -21.30
CA SER A 29 -16.57 14.56 -21.45
C SER A 29 -17.22 13.30 -22.02
N PHE A 30 -16.62 12.77 -23.09
CA PHE A 30 -16.97 11.50 -23.70
C PHE A 30 -15.91 10.43 -23.45
N ALA A 31 -14.97 10.70 -22.52
CA ALA A 31 -13.99 9.70 -22.15
C ALA A 31 -14.71 8.55 -21.42
N PRO A 32 -14.36 7.28 -21.68
CA PRO A 32 -14.85 6.20 -20.83
C PRO A 32 -14.29 6.39 -19.42
N ALA A 33 -15.12 6.12 -18.41
CA ALA A 33 -14.68 6.08 -17.02
C ALA A 33 -13.53 5.07 -16.86
N PHE A 34 -12.60 5.37 -15.95
CA PHE A 34 -11.50 4.47 -15.66
C PHE A 34 -12.00 3.14 -15.09
N VAL A 35 -11.41 2.06 -15.58
CA VAL A 35 -11.55 0.70 -15.06
C VAL A 35 -10.16 0.11 -15.05
N PHE A 36 -9.69 -0.34 -13.89
CA PHE A 36 -8.37 -0.96 -13.82
C PHE A 36 -8.35 -2.26 -14.62
N ASP A 37 -7.53 -2.33 -15.65
CA ASP A 37 -7.39 -3.55 -16.43
C ASP A 37 -6.50 -4.57 -15.68
N ALA A 38 -7.16 -5.37 -14.84
CA ALA A 38 -6.55 -6.46 -14.10
C ALA A 38 -6.35 -7.74 -14.95
N SER A 39 -6.83 -7.73 -16.20
CA SER A 39 -6.88 -8.93 -17.04
C SER A 39 -5.59 -9.17 -17.83
N GLY A 40 -5.32 -10.44 -18.14
CA GLY A 40 -4.17 -10.84 -18.97
C GLY A 40 -2.83 -10.32 -18.43
N ASN A 41 -2.14 -9.51 -19.25
CA ASN A 41 -0.88 -8.85 -18.88
C ASN A 41 -1.03 -7.34 -18.64
N HIS A 42 -2.25 -6.78 -18.75
CA HIS A 42 -2.46 -5.33 -18.67
C HIS A 42 -2.33 -4.79 -17.25
N TRP A 43 -2.49 -5.63 -16.22
CA TRP A 43 -2.19 -5.28 -14.83
C TRP A 43 -0.72 -4.89 -14.60
N ARG A 44 0.18 -5.26 -15.54
CA ARG A 44 1.58 -4.84 -15.52
C ARG A 44 1.82 -3.45 -16.12
N ASN A 45 0.77 -2.77 -16.56
CA ASN A 45 0.89 -1.42 -17.11
C ASN A 45 1.24 -0.44 -15.99
N ILE A 46 2.52 -0.04 -15.95
CA ILE A 46 3.03 0.88 -14.93
C ILE A 46 2.43 2.28 -15.04
N ASP A 47 2.03 2.74 -16.23
CA ASP A 47 1.37 4.05 -16.40
C ASP A 47 -0.01 4.08 -15.76
N GLN A 48 -0.72 2.95 -15.79
CA GLN A 48 -1.99 2.79 -15.10
C GLN A 48 -1.81 2.85 -13.58
N LEU A 49 -0.80 2.16 -13.03
CA LEU A 49 -0.50 2.22 -11.60
C LEU A 49 -0.05 3.62 -11.16
N GLU A 50 0.86 4.25 -11.90
CA GLU A 50 1.29 5.62 -11.62
C GLU A 50 0.12 6.60 -11.65
N ALA A 51 -0.79 6.46 -12.62
CA ALA A 51 -1.98 7.31 -12.70
C ALA A 51 -2.90 7.13 -11.49
N VAL A 52 -3.15 5.89 -11.04
CA VAL A 52 -3.98 5.62 -9.85
C VAL A 52 -3.35 6.23 -8.60
N VAL A 53 -2.06 5.96 -8.35
CA VAL A 53 -1.37 6.50 -7.16
C VAL A 53 -1.33 8.02 -7.21
N GLU A 54 -0.91 8.61 -8.34
CA GLU A 54 -0.86 10.07 -8.51
C GLU A 54 -2.22 10.72 -8.33
N PHE A 55 -3.28 10.16 -8.92
CA PHE A 55 -4.61 10.71 -8.83
C PHE A 55 -5.10 10.81 -7.38
N TYR A 56 -5.04 9.71 -6.62
CA TYR A 56 -5.57 9.68 -5.26
C TYR A 56 -4.69 10.39 -4.22
N LEU A 57 -3.39 10.59 -4.50
CA LEU A 57 -2.57 11.51 -3.69
C LEU A 57 -2.95 12.98 -3.89
N ASN A 58 -3.43 13.31 -5.09
CA ASN A 58 -3.82 14.66 -5.47
C ASN A 58 -5.33 14.89 -5.36
N PHE A 59 -6.06 13.98 -4.70
CA PHE A 59 -7.49 14.13 -4.47
C PHE A 59 -7.71 14.50 -3.00
N PRO A 60 -7.55 15.78 -2.60
CA PRO A 60 -7.46 16.20 -1.21
C PRO A 60 -8.69 15.79 -0.40
N GLU A 61 -9.85 15.76 -1.03
CA GLU A 61 -11.09 15.40 -0.35
C GLU A 61 -12.11 14.73 -1.28
N PRO A 62 -12.05 13.39 -1.43
CA PRO A 62 -13.06 12.62 -2.17
C PRO A 62 -14.46 12.76 -1.56
N TRP A 63 -14.55 13.33 -0.35
CA TRP A 63 -15.73 13.47 0.50
C TRP A 63 -16.29 14.91 0.64
N SER A 64 -15.67 15.97 0.10
CA SER A 64 -16.24 17.35 0.12
C SER A 64 -16.51 18.05 -1.22
N GLY A 65 -16.20 17.40 -2.33
CA GLY A 65 -16.49 17.90 -3.69
C GLY A 65 -15.40 18.78 -4.26
N GLN A 66 -14.32 18.97 -3.52
CA GLN A 66 -13.12 19.59 -4.04
C GLN A 66 -12.58 18.82 -5.24
N ASP A 67 -12.19 19.55 -6.27
CA ASP A 67 -11.56 18.94 -7.43
C ASP A 67 -10.18 18.38 -7.08
N PRO A 68 -9.82 17.19 -7.62
CA PRO A 68 -8.45 16.73 -7.59
C PRO A 68 -7.52 17.77 -8.22
N LEU A 69 -6.39 18.02 -7.57
CA LEU A 69 -5.33 18.88 -8.07
C LEU A 69 -4.88 18.39 -9.45
N ARG A 70 -4.58 19.34 -10.33
CA ARG A 70 -4.13 19.14 -11.71
C ARG A 70 -2.61 19.27 -11.77
N PRO A 71 -1.95 18.60 -12.74
CA PRO A 71 -0.54 18.86 -13.01
C PRO A 71 -0.27 20.36 -13.18
N GLY A 72 0.58 20.92 -12.32
CA GLY A 72 0.92 22.34 -12.29
C GLY A 72 0.21 23.15 -11.20
N ASP A 73 -0.81 22.60 -10.53
CA ASP A 73 -1.41 23.22 -9.35
C ASP A 73 -0.42 23.21 -8.17
N ASP A 74 -0.51 24.22 -7.30
CA ASP A 74 0.32 24.29 -6.10
C ASP A 74 0.06 23.07 -5.20
N GLY A 75 1.13 22.40 -4.78
CA GLY A 75 1.05 21.19 -3.97
C GLY A 75 0.79 19.91 -4.76
N TYR A 76 0.68 19.97 -6.10
CA TYR A 76 0.56 18.76 -6.92
C TYR A 76 1.76 17.83 -6.76
N VAL A 77 1.51 16.56 -6.43
CA VAL A 77 2.53 15.54 -6.24
C VAL A 77 2.61 14.64 -7.47
N THR A 78 3.74 14.64 -8.16
CA THR A 78 4.00 13.69 -9.25
C THR A 78 4.49 12.36 -8.69
N VAL A 79 3.99 11.26 -9.24
CA VAL A 79 4.45 9.90 -8.94
C VAL A 79 5.14 9.31 -10.15
N SER A 80 6.40 8.92 -9.98
CA SER A 80 7.11 8.06 -10.92
C SER A 80 7.49 6.77 -10.21
N LEU A 81 7.09 5.64 -10.76
CA LEU A 81 7.47 4.29 -10.31
C LEU A 81 8.63 3.74 -11.16
N ARG A 82 9.12 4.52 -12.12
CA ARG A 82 10.28 4.19 -12.95
C ARG A 82 11.57 4.67 -12.34
N ASP A 83 12.64 3.91 -12.56
CA ASP A 83 13.98 4.34 -12.18
C ASP A 83 14.36 5.62 -12.92
N PRO A 84 14.79 6.69 -12.22
CA PRO A 84 15.36 7.85 -12.88
C PRO A 84 16.58 7.45 -13.69
N ALA A 85 16.73 8.02 -14.88
CA ALA A 85 17.84 7.78 -15.78
C ALA A 85 18.12 9.04 -16.61
N GLY A 86 19.33 9.12 -17.14
CA GLY A 86 19.76 10.22 -18.00
C GLY A 86 20.94 9.83 -18.88
N GLU A 87 21.22 10.70 -19.84
CA GLU A 87 22.22 10.44 -20.88
C GLU A 87 23.64 10.73 -20.41
N ALA A 88 23.80 11.60 -19.40
CA ALA A 88 25.10 12.07 -18.94
C ALA A 88 25.20 12.24 -17.41
N ALA A 89 25.95 11.34 -16.79
CA ALA A 89 26.52 11.48 -15.46
C ALA A 89 27.96 11.97 -15.60
N THR A 90 28.23 13.20 -15.17
CA THR A 90 29.56 13.82 -15.24
C THR A 90 30.35 13.50 -13.98
N LEU A 91 31.53 12.90 -14.13
CA LEU A 91 32.42 12.57 -13.01
C LEU A 91 33.09 13.84 -12.49
N GLY A 92 32.81 14.20 -11.23
CA GLY A 92 33.51 15.26 -10.51
C GLY A 92 34.86 14.77 -9.97
N ASN A 93 35.43 15.52 -9.02
CA ASN A 93 36.64 15.08 -8.34
C ASN A 93 36.33 13.91 -7.40
N GLY A 94 36.96 12.75 -7.66
CA GLY A 94 36.86 11.59 -6.78
C GLY A 94 35.56 10.81 -6.96
N LYS A 95 34.74 10.74 -5.91
CA LYS A 95 33.55 9.86 -5.85
C LYS A 95 32.23 10.55 -6.16
N VAL A 96 32.26 11.84 -6.48
CA VAL A 96 31.06 12.66 -6.71
C VAL A 96 30.70 12.63 -8.19
N VAL A 97 29.43 12.39 -8.49
CA VAL A 97 28.88 12.35 -9.84
C VAL A 97 27.71 13.33 -9.93
N THR A 98 27.67 14.15 -10.98
CA THR A 98 26.55 15.05 -11.29
C THR A 98 25.66 14.42 -12.35
N LEU A 99 24.36 14.37 -12.12
CA LEU A 99 23.38 13.73 -13.00
C LEU A 99 22.66 14.78 -13.85
N ASP A 100 22.51 14.53 -15.17
CA ASP A 100 21.71 15.37 -16.06
C ASP A 100 20.19 15.14 -15.91
N GLY A 101 19.36 15.96 -16.57
CA GLY A 101 17.92 15.71 -16.68
C GLY A 101 17.05 16.12 -15.48
N ASP A 102 17.60 16.87 -14.52
CA ASP A 102 16.91 17.36 -13.32
C ASP A 102 16.19 16.26 -12.50
N PRO A 103 16.88 15.16 -12.13
CA PRO A 103 16.23 14.06 -11.43
C PRO A 103 15.80 14.47 -10.02
N ASP A 104 14.65 13.98 -9.58
CA ASP A 104 14.27 14.08 -8.18
C ASP A 104 15.07 13.07 -7.34
N LEU A 105 15.97 13.57 -6.49
CA LEU A 105 16.80 12.77 -5.61
C LEU A 105 16.30 12.79 -4.16
N SER A 106 15.19 13.48 -3.84
CA SER A 106 14.73 13.64 -2.45
C SER A 106 14.37 12.31 -1.79
N ASP A 107 14.05 11.30 -2.60
CA ASP A 107 13.62 9.98 -2.16
C ASP A 107 14.70 8.90 -2.22
N VAL A 108 15.91 9.27 -2.66
CA VAL A 108 17.05 8.35 -2.76
C VAL A 108 17.53 8.00 -1.37
N VAL A 109 17.51 6.72 -1.02
CA VAL A 109 18.02 6.24 0.27
C VAL A 109 19.44 5.79 0.11
N VAL A 110 20.32 6.58 0.72
CA VAL A 110 21.75 6.38 0.71
C VAL A 110 22.17 5.31 1.71
N ASN A 111 23.23 4.60 1.37
CA ASN A 111 23.89 3.65 2.24
C ASN A 111 24.49 4.41 3.43
N PRO A 112 24.17 4.03 4.68
CA PRO A 112 24.60 4.74 5.87
C PRO A 112 26.11 4.75 5.90
N ALA A 113 26.68 5.91 6.22
CA ALA A 113 28.09 5.99 6.53
C ALA A 113 28.39 4.93 7.59
N ARG A 114 29.34 4.04 7.29
CA ARG A 114 29.77 2.94 8.16
C ARG A 114 29.87 3.48 9.58
N ASN A 115 28.98 3.08 10.49
CA ASN A 115 29.05 3.58 11.85
C ASN A 115 30.37 3.05 12.45
N PRO A 116 31.39 3.90 12.66
CA PRO A 116 32.68 3.42 13.14
C PRO A 116 32.58 2.87 14.57
N ALA A 117 31.47 3.16 15.27
CA ALA A 117 31.16 2.65 16.61
C ALA A 117 30.43 1.29 16.62
N ALA A 118 30.04 0.72 15.48
CA ALA A 118 29.69 -0.71 15.39
C ALA A 118 30.99 -1.51 15.43
N GLY A 119 31.62 -1.48 16.60
CA GLY A 119 32.88 -2.11 16.89
C GLY A 119 32.87 -3.57 16.46
N ALA A 120 33.99 -3.97 15.87
CA ALA A 120 34.44 -5.33 15.96
C ALA A 120 34.13 -5.87 17.36
N ALA A 121 33.19 -6.81 17.46
CA ALA A 121 33.29 -7.81 18.51
C ALA A 121 34.59 -8.56 18.22
N ALA A 122 35.64 -8.16 18.93
CA ALA A 122 36.95 -8.76 18.87
C ALA A 122 36.82 -10.27 19.14
N GLY A 123 37.24 -11.09 18.16
CA GLY A 123 37.58 -12.50 18.40
C GLY A 123 36.82 -13.56 17.61
N GLY A 124 35.71 -13.22 16.94
CA GLY A 124 35.03 -14.15 16.03
C GLY A 124 35.41 -13.86 14.58
N ALA A 125 36.25 -14.69 13.96
CA ALA A 125 36.54 -14.56 12.53
C ALA A 125 35.24 -14.67 11.72
N SER A 126 34.84 -13.57 11.06
CA SER A 126 33.94 -13.69 9.91
C SER A 126 34.62 -14.60 8.87
N PRO A 127 33.86 -15.42 8.13
CA PRO A 127 34.42 -16.24 7.05
C PRO A 127 35.33 -15.37 6.16
N PRO A 128 36.48 -15.88 5.69
CA PRO A 128 37.38 -15.11 4.83
C PRO A 128 36.60 -14.71 3.57
N GLY A 129 36.20 -13.43 3.50
CA GLY A 129 35.48 -12.87 2.35
C GLY A 129 34.30 -11.95 2.67
N TYR A 130 33.73 -11.92 3.89
CA TYR A 130 32.56 -11.09 4.18
C TYR A 130 32.85 -9.99 5.22
N PRO A 131 32.71 -8.70 4.86
CA PRO A 131 32.82 -7.62 5.84
C PRO A 131 31.61 -7.61 6.79
N PRO A 132 31.78 -7.19 8.06
CA PRO A 132 30.69 -7.07 9.01
C PRO A 132 29.66 -6.03 8.54
N ARG A 133 28.43 -6.52 8.30
CA ARG A 133 27.14 -5.83 8.43
C ARG A 133 27.07 -4.41 7.87
N LEU A 134 27.09 -4.29 6.56
CA LEU A 134 26.39 -3.18 5.91
C LEU A 134 24.94 -3.62 5.76
N ARG A 135 24.00 -2.76 6.15
CA ARG A 135 22.57 -2.99 5.90
C ARG A 135 22.42 -2.93 4.38
N TYR A 136 21.90 -3.97 3.75
CA TYR A 136 21.83 -4.04 2.29
C TYR A 136 20.37 -3.88 1.90
N LEU A 137 20.02 -2.68 1.45
CA LEU A 137 19.08 -2.37 0.35
C LEU A 137 18.88 -0.86 0.32
N TYR A 138 19.88 -0.22 -0.25
CA TYR A 138 19.92 1.20 -0.52
C TYR A 138 19.86 1.39 -2.03
N ASP A 139 19.40 2.55 -2.48
CA ASP A 139 19.37 2.84 -3.90
C ASP A 139 20.80 2.86 -4.44
N THR A 140 20.97 2.37 -5.67
CA THR A 140 22.28 2.25 -6.31
C THR A 140 22.33 3.07 -7.59
N LEU A 141 23.53 3.49 -7.97
CA LEU A 141 23.77 4.13 -9.26
C LEU A 141 24.46 3.16 -10.20
N TRP A 142 23.89 2.97 -11.39
CA TRP A 142 24.53 2.24 -12.48
C TRP A 142 25.10 3.23 -13.51
N LEU A 143 26.32 2.98 -13.98
CA LEU A 143 27.06 3.82 -14.93
C LEU A 143 27.49 2.99 -16.15
N ASP A 144 26.82 3.18 -17.29
CA ASP A 144 26.98 2.34 -18.48
C ASP A 144 28.42 2.19 -18.98
N THR A 145 29.22 3.25 -18.96
CA THR A 145 30.57 3.23 -19.55
C THR A 145 31.67 2.91 -18.54
N ASP A 146 31.32 2.64 -17.28
CA ASP A 146 32.32 2.29 -16.28
C ASP A 146 33.05 0.98 -16.65
N THR A 147 34.38 1.04 -16.52
CA THR A 147 35.28 -0.10 -16.74
C THR A 147 36.04 -0.50 -15.48
N GLY A 148 35.90 0.26 -14.40
CA GLY A 148 36.60 0.03 -13.14
C GLY A 148 35.95 -1.05 -12.28
N ARG A 149 34.64 -1.27 -12.45
CA ARG A 149 33.86 -2.25 -11.71
C ARG A 149 33.06 -3.13 -12.69
N PRO A 150 33.20 -4.47 -12.65
CA PRO A 150 32.47 -5.36 -13.55
C PRO A 150 30.95 -5.18 -13.52
N SER A 151 30.38 -4.86 -12.35
CA SER A 151 28.94 -4.63 -12.19
C SER A 151 28.46 -3.27 -12.65
N LYS A 152 29.37 -2.31 -12.86
CA LYS A 152 29.07 -0.91 -13.16
C LYS A 152 28.14 -0.22 -12.14
N THR A 153 27.93 -0.85 -10.98
CA THR A 153 26.93 -0.47 -9.99
C THR A 153 27.62 0.01 -8.73
N TYR A 154 27.15 1.13 -8.19
CA TYR A 154 27.73 1.83 -7.06
C TYR A 154 26.71 2.01 -5.95
N ARG A 155 27.18 1.90 -4.70
CA ARG A 155 26.38 2.32 -3.55
C ARG A 155 26.42 3.83 -3.48
N ILE A 156 25.25 4.43 -3.32
CA ILE A 156 25.12 5.85 -3.06
C ILE A 156 25.36 6.07 -1.58
N MET A 157 26.33 6.92 -1.23
CA MET A 157 26.75 7.21 0.14
C MET A 157 26.21 8.55 0.65
N ALA A 158 25.93 9.48 -0.27
CA ALA A 158 25.31 10.77 0.00
C ALA A 158 24.64 11.31 -1.26
N VAL A 159 23.66 12.19 -1.09
CA VAL A 159 22.89 12.85 -2.14
C VAL A 159 22.86 14.35 -1.84
N ASP A 160 23.04 15.17 -2.88
CA ASP A 160 22.72 16.58 -2.88
C ASP A 160 21.70 16.81 -4.00
N ASP A 161 20.43 16.92 -3.62
CA ASP A 161 19.34 17.09 -4.58
C ASP A 161 19.36 18.47 -5.24
N ALA A 162 19.82 19.52 -4.55
CA ALA A 162 19.91 20.85 -5.13
C ALA A 162 20.99 20.93 -6.22
N ALA A 163 22.13 20.26 -5.98
CA ALA A 163 23.22 20.18 -6.95
C ALA A 163 23.06 19.03 -7.96
N LYS A 164 22.02 18.18 -7.80
CA LYS A 164 21.81 16.94 -8.57
C LYS A 164 23.05 16.04 -8.58
N THR A 165 23.71 15.93 -7.42
CA THR A 165 24.90 15.11 -7.27
C THR A 165 24.70 13.94 -6.31
N VAL A 166 25.46 12.87 -6.57
CA VAL A 166 25.54 11.70 -5.70
C VAL A 166 27.00 11.37 -5.40
N THR A 167 27.28 11.01 -4.15
CA THR A 167 28.61 10.52 -3.73
C THR A 167 28.59 9.00 -3.69
N LEU A 168 29.54 8.35 -4.33
CA LEU A 168 29.59 6.90 -4.50
C LEU A 168 30.55 6.22 -3.50
N ASP A 169 30.47 4.89 -3.39
CA ASP A 169 31.37 4.11 -2.52
C ASP A 169 32.80 3.97 -3.07
N ALA A 170 32.98 4.10 -4.37
CA ALA A 170 34.25 4.05 -5.09
C ALA A 170 34.30 5.10 -6.22
N VAL A 171 35.50 5.42 -6.70
CA VAL A 171 35.72 6.32 -7.85
C VAL A 171 35.36 5.56 -9.14
N PRO A 172 34.42 6.05 -9.97
CA PRO A 172 34.15 5.44 -11.27
C PRO A 172 35.29 5.64 -12.27
N ASN A 173 35.43 4.71 -13.21
CA ASN A 173 36.37 4.76 -14.32
C ASN A 173 35.59 4.76 -15.65
N CYS A 174 34.94 5.88 -15.94
CA CYS A 174 34.17 6.12 -17.17
C CYS A 174 35.04 6.89 -18.19
N PRO A 175 35.32 6.33 -19.38
CA PRO A 175 36.05 7.03 -20.44
C PRO A 175 35.41 8.39 -20.77
N GLY A 176 36.23 9.43 -20.87
CA GLY A 176 35.74 10.79 -21.16
C GLY A 176 35.04 11.49 -19.99
N ASN A 177 35.12 10.94 -18.77
CA ASN A 177 34.51 11.49 -17.55
C ASN A 177 32.99 11.67 -17.63
N THR A 178 32.32 10.87 -18.47
CA THR A 178 30.87 10.89 -18.64
C THR A 178 30.33 9.48 -18.83
N SER A 179 29.08 9.25 -18.46
CA SER A 179 28.39 7.97 -18.68
C SER A 179 26.89 8.16 -18.71
N ALA A 180 26.14 7.41 -19.53
CA ALA A 180 24.72 7.23 -19.28
C ALA A 180 24.53 6.62 -17.88
N TRP A 181 23.46 7.00 -17.20
CA TRP A 181 23.24 6.60 -15.81
C TRP A 181 21.80 6.18 -15.55
N ARG A 182 21.65 5.33 -14.52
CA ARG A 182 20.35 4.93 -13.99
C ARG A 182 20.45 4.78 -12.47
N LEU A 183 19.47 5.34 -11.76
CA LEU A 183 19.26 5.07 -10.34
C LEU A 183 18.42 3.80 -10.20
N ASN A 184 19.03 2.69 -9.79
CA ASN A 184 18.26 1.49 -9.47
C ASN A 184 17.64 1.69 -8.08
N ARG A 185 16.34 1.92 -8.05
CA ARG A 185 15.60 2.06 -6.81
C ARG A 185 15.24 0.69 -6.24
N ARG A 186 15.16 0.62 -4.92
CA ARG A 186 14.62 -0.53 -4.18
C ARG A 186 13.18 -0.87 -4.60
N PRO A 187 12.70 -2.10 -4.33
CA PRO A 187 11.34 -2.49 -4.64
C PRO A 187 10.31 -1.54 -4.02
N THR A 188 9.28 -1.22 -4.80
CA THR A 188 8.10 -0.47 -4.37
C THR A 188 6.91 -1.41 -4.33
N ILE A 189 6.20 -1.44 -3.22
CA ILE A 189 4.88 -2.08 -3.10
C ILE A 189 3.83 -1.01 -3.42
N VAL A 190 2.87 -1.31 -4.26
CA VAL A 190 1.66 -0.50 -4.44
C VAL A 190 0.47 -1.34 -4.03
N ILE A 191 -0.30 -0.87 -3.06
CA ILE A 191 -1.52 -1.53 -2.59
C ILE A 191 -2.68 -0.61 -2.98
N ILE A 192 -3.61 -1.13 -3.77
CA ILE A 192 -4.89 -0.47 -4.07
C ILE A 192 -5.96 -1.25 -3.34
N ASP A 193 -6.58 -0.64 -2.34
CA ASP A 193 -7.54 -1.32 -1.47
C ASP A 193 -8.79 -0.47 -1.24
N PRO A 194 -9.94 -0.82 -1.86
CA PRO A 194 -10.16 -1.96 -2.75
C PRO A 194 -9.81 -1.65 -4.21
N LEU A 195 -9.46 -2.68 -4.99
CA LEU A 195 -9.26 -2.53 -6.44
C LEU A 195 -10.60 -2.37 -7.15
N GLY A 196 -11.52 -3.32 -6.98
CA GLY A 196 -12.81 -3.38 -7.69
C GLY A 196 -13.93 -3.96 -6.82
N PRO A 197 -15.05 -4.41 -7.42
CA PRO A 197 -16.09 -5.09 -6.66
C PRO A 197 -15.57 -6.41 -6.11
N ARG A 198 -16.20 -6.86 -5.03
CA ARG A 198 -16.01 -8.23 -4.52
C ARG A 198 -16.37 -9.21 -5.63
N VAL A 199 -15.53 -10.22 -5.81
CA VAL A 199 -15.79 -11.36 -6.71
C VAL A 199 -15.46 -12.64 -5.97
N ARG A 200 -16.43 -13.55 -5.90
CA ARG A 200 -16.29 -14.82 -5.22
C ARG A 200 -17.21 -15.91 -5.76
N ALA A 201 -16.66 -17.07 -6.10
CA ALA A 201 -17.42 -18.25 -6.54
C ALA A 201 -18.46 -17.94 -7.64
N GLY A 202 -18.08 -17.08 -8.59
CA GLY A 202 -18.96 -16.60 -9.66
C GLY A 202 -20.01 -15.58 -9.26
N THR A 203 -20.08 -15.13 -8.01
CA THR A 203 -20.86 -13.96 -7.60
C THR A 203 -19.99 -12.71 -7.58
N THR A 204 -20.59 -11.57 -7.91
CA THR A 204 -19.95 -10.25 -7.79
C THR A 204 -20.87 -9.34 -7.00
N THR A 205 -20.32 -8.37 -6.28
CA THR A 205 -21.10 -7.28 -5.69
C THR A 205 -21.02 -6.03 -6.56
N ALA A 206 -21.34 -6.21 -7.83
CA ALA A 206 -21.56 -5.16 -8.80
C ALA A 206 -22.82 -5.46 -9.60
N GLY A 207 -23.53 -4.43 -10.00
CA GLY A 207 -24.80 -4.56 -10.68
C GLY A 207 -25.08 -3.39 -11.60
N ALA A 208 -26.13 -3.55 -12.40
CA ALA A 208 -26.54 -2.53 -13.35
C ALA A 208 -27.69 -1.68 -12.81
N ASN A 209 -28.32 -2.09 -11.70
CA ASN A 209 -29.60 -1.55 -11.26
C ASN A 209 -29.60 -1.12 -9.79
N ALA A 210 -28.99 0.02 -9.49
CA ALA A 210 -29.22 0.76 -8.24
C ALA A 210 -30.24 1.89 -8.46
N THR A 211 -31.23 2.00 -7.57
CA THR A 211 -32.22 3.08 -7.57
C THR A 211 -32.46 3.62 -6.17
N VAL A 212 -32.81 4.90 -6.05
CA VAL A 212 -33.23 5.50 -4.77
C VAL A 212 -34.61 4.97 -4.41
N ALA A 213 -34.71 4.15 -3.38
CA ALA A 213 -35.97 3.60 -2.90
C ALA A 213 -36.71 4.63 -2.03
N ARG A 214 -36.03 5.18 -1.03
CA ARG A 214 -36.56 6.17 -0.09
C ARG A 214 -35.45 6.85 0.70
N THR A 215 -35.77 7.98 1.32
CA THR A 215 -34.99 8.51 2.46
C THR A 215 -35.22 7.60 3.67
N ASP A 216 -34.19 7.37 4.48
CA ASP A 216 -34.32 6.60 5.72
C ASP A 216 -35.27 7.35 6.68
N PRO A 217 -36.36 6.74 7.15
CA PRO A 217 -37.30 7.40 8.05
C PRO A 217 -36.68 7.74 9.42
N ALA A 218 -35.58 7.09 9.81
CA ALA A 218 -34.89 7.35 11.07
C ALA A 218 -33.86 8.49 10.99
N ASP A 219 -33.37 8.80 9.78
CA ASP A 219 -32.30 9.78 9.56
C ASP A 219 -32.41 10.37 8.14
N PRO A 220 -32.83 11.65 7.99
CA PRO A 220 -33.04 12.26 6.68
C PRO A 220 -31.75 12.41 5.85
N ASP A 221 -30.58 12.31 6.47
CA ASP A 221 -29.29 12.36 5.79
C ASP A 221 -28.86 11.00 5.24
N ARG A 222 -29.69 9.96 5.41
CA ARG A 222 -29.47 8.61 4.86
C ARG A 222 -30.46 8.28 3.77
N THR A 223 -29.98 7.53 2.79
CA THR A 223 -30.80 7.08 1.67
C THR A 223 -30.77 5.57 1.56
N VAL A 224 -31.95 4.98 1.39
CA VAL A 224 -32.10 3.57 1.07
C VAL A 224 -32.08 3.40 -0.44
N LEU A 225 -31.14 2.60 -0.90
CA LEU A 225 -30.99 2.19 -2.29
C LEU A 225 -31.51 0.76 -2.43
N HIS A 226 -32.31 0.52 -3.46
CA HIS A 226 -32.59 -0.84 -3.93
C HIS A 226 -31.57 -1.20 -5.00
N VAL A 227 -30.98 -2.39 -4.89
CA VAL A 227 -29.95 -2.93 -5.79
C VAL A 227 -30.42 -4.23 -6.44
N ASP A 228 -29.68 -4.76 -7.43
CA ASP A 228 -30.08 -5.95 -8.18
C ASP A 228 -30.42 -7.18 -7.28
N ASP A 229 -31.59 -7.80 -7.54
CA ASP A 229 -32.14 -8.95 -6.78
C ASP A 229 -31.27 -10.23 -6.85
N ASN A 230 -30.33 -10.30 -7.78
CA ASN A 230 -29.46 -11.48 -7.95
C ASN A 230 -28.16 -11.38 -7.15
N ILE A 231 -27.95 -10.30 -6.40
CA ILE A 231 -26.72 -10.08 -5.63
C ILE A 231 -26.92 -10.44 -4.16
N ALA A 232 -25.99 -11.24 -3.64
CA ALA A 232 -25.96 -11.61 -2.23
C ALA A 232 -25.33 -10.48 -1.39
N LEU A 233 -26.15 -9.82 -0.57
CA LEU A 233 -25.71 -8.74 0.33
C LEU A 233 -25.35 -9.23 1.74
N ASP A 234 -25.48 -10.52 2.02
CA ASP A 234 -25.23 -11.15 3.33
C ASP A 234 -23.77 -11.04 3.81
N ARG A 235 -22.88 -10.54 2.94
CA ARG A 235 -21.44 -10.33 3.18
C ARG A 235 -21.00 -8.89 3.07
N VAL A 236 -21.94 -7.95 3.04
CA VAL A 236 -21.63 -6.52 3.07
C VAL A 236 -21.51 -6.09 4.53
N ASN A 237 -20.36 -5.52 4.90
CA ASN A 237 -20.13 -5.03 6.25
C ASN A 237 -20.68 -3.61 6.38
N ALA A 238 -21.87 -3.46 6.93
CA ALA A 238 -22.42 -2.14 7.28
C ALA A 238 -21.46 -1.37 8.22
N GLY A 239 -21.35 -0.06 8.02
CA GLY A 239 -20.41 0.83 8.71
C GLY A 239 -18.98 0.77 8.17
N PHE A 240 -18.69 -0.16 7.26
CA PHE A 240 -17.34 -0.42 6.76
C PHE A 240 -17.26 -0.41 5.23
N ASP A 241 -18.11 -1.16 4.54
CA ASP A 241 -18.11 -1.19 3.08
C ASP A 241 -18.63 0.14 2.50
N THR A 242 -18.18 0.43 1.27
CA THR A 242 -18.63 1.58 0.47
C THR A 242 -19.32 1.12 -0.80
N ILE A 243 -20.16 1.97 -1.39
CA ILE A 243 -20.77 1.73 -2.70
C ILE A 243 -20.39 2.86 -3.65
N HIS A 244 -20.06 2.52 -4.89
CA HIS A 244 -19.89 3.47 -5.99
C HIS A 244 -21.14 3.46 -6.88
N LEU A 245 -21.60 4.62 -7.34
CA LEU A 245 -22.79 4.81 -8.18
C LEU A 245 -22.44 5.63 -9.43
N ASP A 246 -22.17 4.99 -10.57
CA ASP A 246 -21.58 5.63 -11.75
C ASP A 246 -22.41 6.81 -12.32
N THR A 247 -23.73 6.78 -12.15
CA THR A 247 -24.62 7.84 -12.69
C THR A 247 -24.80 9.02 -11.75
N ASP A 248 -24.30 8.92 -10.51
CA ASP A 248 -24.35 10.02 -9.56
C ASP A 248 -23.29 11.07 -9.87
N THR A 249 -23.67 11.99 -10.75
CA THR A 249 -22.82 13.07 -11.26
C THR A 249 -23.12 14.40 -10.60
N VAL A 250 -24.08 14.47 -9.67
CA VAL A 250 -24.47 15.73 -9.02
C VAL A 250 -23.47 16.07 -7.91
N ARG A 251 -22.91 17.26 -8.02
CA ARG A 251 -21.90 17.77 -7.10
C ARG A 251 -22.45 18.91 -6.26
N VAL A 252 -22.48 18.71 -4.96
CA VAL A 252 -22.68 19.76 -3.98
C VAL A 252 -21.60 19.63 -2.90
N PRO A 253 -21.29 20.67 -2.11
CA PRO A 253 -20.27 20.57 -1.05
C PRO A 253 -20.50 19.40 -0.08
N GLU A 254 -21.77 19.01 0.12
CA GLU A 254 -22.18 17.88 0.95
C GLU A 254 -22.12 16.52 0.20
N ARG A 255 -21.88 16.53 -1.12
CA ARG A 255 -21.91 15.37 -2.05
C ARG A 255 -20.88 15.53 -3.19
N PRO A 256 -19.66 15.06 -2.98
CA PRO A 256 -18.52 15.31 -3.88
C PRO A 256 -18.50 14.55 -5.18
N GLY A 257 -19.09 13.36 -5.12
CA GLY A 257 -18.71 12.26 -5.97
C GLY A 257 -19.57 11.04 -5.68
N ALA A 258 -19.35 10.02 -6.51
CA ALA A 258 -20.23 8.85 -6.64
C ALA A 258 -20.00 7.75 -5.59
N ALA A 259 -19.16 7.97 -4.59
CA ALA A 259 -18.89 6.98 -3.54
C ALA A 259 -19.68 7.31 -2.27
N TYR A 260 -20.18 6.30 -1.56
CA TYR A 260 -20.94 6.45 -0.32
C TYR A 260 -20.60 5.35 0.69
N ARG A 261 -20.61 5.68 1.99
CA ARG A 261 -20.49 4.67 3.06
C ARG A 261 -21.82 3.94 3.24
N ILE A 262 -21.78 2.61 3.31
CA ILE A 262 -22.95 1.78 3.62
C ILE A 262 -23.10 1.75 5.14
N VAL A 263 -24.28 2.10 5.66
CA VAL A 263 -24.56 2.17 7.11
C VAL A 263 -25.57 1.12 7.57
N ALA A 264 -26.35 0.54 6.67
CA ALA A 264 -27.19 -0.62 6.94
C ALA A 264 -27.40 -1.45 5.67
N VAL A 265 -27.77 -2.72 5.83
CA VAL A 265 -28.00 -3.66 4.74
C VAL A 265 -29.24 -4.50 5.08
N ASP A 266 -30.15 -4.64 4.14
CA ASP A 266 -31.26 -5.61 4.17
C ASP A 266 -31.08 -6.59 2.99
N PRO A 267 -30.48 -7.78 3.23
CA PRO A 267 -30.27 -8.75 2.17
C PRO A 267 -31.55 -9.37 1.61
N VAL A 268 -32.66 -9.34 2.36
CA VAL A 268 -33.93 -9.94 1.90
C VAL A 268 -34.66 -8.98 0.98
N ALA A 269 -34.62 -7.69 1.28
CA ALA A 269 -35.20 -6.64 0.45
C ALA A 269 -34.29 -6.19 -0.70
N HIS A 270 -33.04 -6.71 -0.76
CA HIS A 270 -31.99 -6.22 -1.66
C HIS A 270 -31.79 -4.70 -1.52
N GLU A 271 -31.73 -4.23 -0.28
CA GLU A 271 -31.55 -2.81 0.02
C GLU A 271 -30.23 -2.56 0.76
N VAL A 272 -29.60 -1.43 0.44
CA VAL A 272 -28.49 -0.86 1.21
C VAL A 272 -28.85 0.55 1.63
N THR A 273 -28.63 0.89 2.88
CA THR A 273 -28.74 2.28 3.36
C THR A 273 -27.36 2.91 3.32
N VAL A 274 -27.25 4.08 2.70
CA VAL A 274 -26.00 4.85 2.60
C VAL A 274 -26.06 6.14 3.40
N ALA A 275 -24.91 6.58 3.91
CA ALA A 275 -24.74 7.92 4.45
C ALA A 275 -24.64 8.93 3.31
N GLY A 276 -25.60 9.85 3.24
CA GLY A 276 -25.76 10.81 2.16
C GLY A 276 -27.02 10.58 1.33
N ALA A 277 -27.21 11.44 0.33
CA ALA A 277 -28.37 11.41 -0.55
C ALA A 277 -27.94 11.34 -2.03
N PRO A 278 -27.73 10.13 -2.57
CA PRO A 278 -27.41 9.97 -3.98
C PRO A 278 -28.42 10.65 -4.90
N SER A 279 -27.94 11.32 -5.94
CA SER A 279 -28.78 12.01 -6.93
C SER A 279 -28.81 11.27 -8.26
N LEU A 280 -29.53 10.15 -8.27
CA LEU A 280 -29.68 9.36 -9.49
C LEU A 280 -30.67 9.97 -10.51
N ARG A 281 -31.30 11.11 -10.20
CA ARG A 281 -32.29 11.81 -11.06
C ARG A 281 -33.41 10.90 -11.62
N HIS A 282 -33.87 9.92 -10.83
CA HIS A 282 -34.81 8.86 -11.25
C HIS A 282 -34.28 7.90 -12.32
N HIS A 283 -32.98 7.93 -12.57
CA HIS A 283 -32.29 6.94 -13.38
C HIS A 283 -31.81 5.78 -12.53
N VAL A 284 -31.50 4.73 -13.25
CA VAL A 284 -30.85 3.53 -12.75
C VAL A 284 -29.33 3.78 -12.81
N SER A 285 -28.62 3.44 -11.75
CA SER A 285 -27.15 3.48 -11.72
C SER A 285 -26.56 2.09 -11.81
N THR A 286 -25.51 1.93 -12.62
CA THR A 286 -24.52 0.88 -12.36
C THR A 286 -23.84 1.16 -11.02
N TRP A 287 -23.44 0.09 -10.34
CA TRP A 287 -22.89 0.18 -8.99
C TRP A 287 -21.89 -0.94 -8.70
N GLN A 288 -21.03 -0.70 -7.71
CA GLN A 288 -20.11 -1.70 -7.16
C GLN A 288 -19.86 -1.50 -5.67
N ILE A 289 -19.68 -2.61 -4.96
CA ILE A 289 -19.27 -2.70 -3.56
C ILE A 289 -18.02 -3.61 -3.50
N PRO A 290 -16.94 -3.22 -2.80
CA PRO A 290 -16.71 -1.89 -2.28
C PRO A 290 -16.45 -0.85 -3.40
N SER A 291 -16.42 0.44 -3.05
CA SER A 291 -16.11 1.54 -3.98
C SER A 291 -14.62 1.61 -4.33
N GLY A 292 -14.11 0.65 -5.10
CA GLY A 292 -12.73 0.62 -5.61
C GLY A 292 -12.47 1.48 -6.86
N VAL A 293 -11.23 1.41 -7.38
CA VAL A 293 -10.82 2.05 -8.65
C VAL A 293 -11.36 1.35 -9.92
N GLY A 294 -12.11 0.26 -9.74
CA GLY A 294 -12.66 -0.55 -10.82
C GLY A 294 -11.73 -1.70 -11.20
N GLY A 295 -12.15 -2.49 -12.19
CA GLY A 295 -11.47 -3.74 -12.55
C GLY A 295 -12.03 -4.94 -11.81
N VAL A 296 -11.57 -6.14 -12.14
CA VAL A 296 -12.01 -7.37 -11.49
C VAL A 296 -10.79 -8.20 -11.15
N GLU A 297 -10.59 -8.46 -9.87
CA GLU A 297 -9.57 -9.40 -9.42
C GLU A 297 -10.00 -10.85 -9.71
N PRO A 298 -9.05 -11.77 -10.00
CA PRO A 298 -9.37 -13.19 -10.19
C PRO A 298 -10.10 -13.77 -8.97
N ASP A 299 -11.10 -14.63 -9.22
CA ASP A 299 -11.88 -15.29 -8.15
C ASP A 299 -10.99 -15.87 -7.05
N PHE A 300 -11.37 -15.67 -5.80
CA PHE A 300 -10.61 -16.07 -4.63
C PHE A 300 -11.35 -17.15 -3.83
N ASP A 301 -10.85 -18.38 -3.93
CA ASP A 301 -11.49 -19.59 -3.40
C ASP A 301 -11.27 -19.79 -1.89
N TYR A 302 -11.71 -18.84 -1.06
CA TYR A 302 -11.74 -19.01 0.40
C TYR A 302 -13.03 -18.46 1.02
N ASP A 303 -13.61 -19.21 1.97
CA ASP A 303 -14.71 -18.73 2.81
C ASP A 303 -14.25 -18.16 4.13
N LEU A 304 -13.96 -16.86 4.10
CA LEU A 304 -13.76 -16.08 5.30
C LEU A 304 -15.12 -15.64 5.82
N GLY A 305 -15.92 -16.63 6.23
CA GLY A 305 -17.22 -16.40 6.84
C GLY A 305 -17.13 -15.45 8.03
N PRO A 306 -18.27 -14.98 8.56
CA PRO A 306 -18.25 -14.11 9.73
C PRO A 306 -17.58 -14.91 10.86
N GLN A 307 -16.53 -14.34 11.44
CA GLN A 307 -15.75 -15.08 12.42
C GLN A 307 -16.55 -15.14 13.72
N ARG A 308 -16.84 -16.37 14.15
CA ARG A 308 -17.25 -16.65 15.53
C ARG A 308 -16.04 -16.64 16.44
N LEU A 309 -16.16 -15.93 17.55
CA LEU A 309 -15.19 -15.99 18.62
C LEU A 309 -15.21 -17.40 19.19
N LYS A 310 -14.07 -18.10 19.12
CA LYS A 310 -13.96 -19.45 19.69
C LYS A 310 -14.25 -19.37 21.19
N GLY A 311 -15.42 -19.82 21.61
CA GLY A 311 -15.88 -19.80 23.00
C GLY A 311 -16.74 -18.59 23.41
N ALA A 312 -17.20 -17.74 22.47
CA ALA A 312 -18.23 -16.77 22.80
C ALA A 312 -19.54 -17.51 23.10
N HIS A 313 -20.04 -17.31 24.32
CA HIS A 313 -21.32 -17.86 24.78
C HIS A 313 -22.50 -16.96 24.40
N ASP A 314 -22.23 -15.74 23.92
CA ASP A 314 -23.21 -14.74 23.56
C ASP A 314 -23.26 -14.58 22.03
N PRO A 315 -24.35 -14.99 21.36
CA PRO A 315 -24.50 -14.86 19.90
C PRO A 315 -24.49 -13.41 19.40
N GLU A 316 -24.78 -12.41 20.24
CA GLU A 316 -24.68 -10.99 19.86
C GLU A 316 -23.22 -10.49 19.87
N MET A 317 -22.33 -11.14 20.63
CA MET A 317 -20.89 -10.86 20.61
C MET A 317 -20.13 -11.63 19.50
N ASP A 318 -20.82 -12.47 18.74
CA ASP A 318 -20.22 -13.57 17.97
C ASP A 318 -20.13 -13.34 16.46
N THR A 319 -20.52 -12.19 15.94
CA THR A 319 -20.38 -11.87 14.51
C THR A 319 -19.39 -10.74 14.31
N ARG A 320 -18.12 -11.10 14.15
CA ARG A 320 -17.15 -10.23 13.48
C ARG A 320 -17.53 -10.24 12.00
N GLY A 321 -17.63 -9.07 11.37
CA GLY A 321 -17.91 -8.94 9.95
C GLY A 321 -16.97 -9.80 9.07
N TYR A 322 -17.25 -9.83 7.77
CA TYR A 322 -16.47 -10.63 6.83
C TYR A 322 -15.13 -9.96 6.55
N ASP A 323 -14.04 -10.72 6.66
CA ASP A 323 -12.77 -10.24 6.12
C ASP A 323 -12.83 -10.29 4.60
N HIS A 324 -12.35 -9.22 3.96
CA HIS A 324 -12.29 -9.11 2.52
C HIS A 324 -10.88 -8.84 2.07
N TYR A 325 -10.44 -9.59 1.05
CA TYR A 325 -9.19 -9.36 0.34
C TYR A 325 -9.51 -8.75 -1.04
N ASP A 326 -10.30 -7.67 -1.02
CA ASP A 326 -10.75 -6.95 -2.23
C ASP A 326 -9.68 -5.94 -2.71
N GLY A 327 -8.55 -5.88 -2.01
CA GLY A 327 -7.39 -5.09 -2.37
C GLY A 327 -6.40 -5.89 -3.20
N ALA A 328 -5.64 -5.15 -4.02
CA ALA A 328 -4.62 -5.67 -4.90
C ALA A 328 -3.26 -5.10 -4.53
N LEU A 329 -2.26 -5.96 -4.38
CA LEU A 329 -0.88 -5.59 -4.21
C LEU A 329 -0.09 -5.85 -5.49
N PHE A 330 0.66 -4.84 -5.91
CA PHE A 330 1.57 -4.85 -7.04
C PHE A 330 3.00 -4.64 -6.53
N LEU A 331 3.91 -5.48 -7.01
CA LEU A 331 5.33 -5.33 -6.75
C LEU A 331 5.97 -4.61 -7.93
N VAL A 332 6.60 -3.47 -7.71
CA VAL A 332 7.25 -2.67 -8.75
C VAL A 332 8.74 -2.59 -8.48
N TYR A 333 9.53 -2.81 -9.52
CA TYR A 333 10.98 -2.78 -9.42
C TYR A 333 11.60 -2.49 -10.79
N ARG A 334 12.60 -1.61 -10.83
CA ARG A 334 13.26 -1.14 -12.06
C ARG A 334 12.29 -0.70 -13.16
N GLY A 335 11.26 0.06 -12.76
CA GLY A 335 10.22 0.57 -13.66
C GLY A 335 9.34 -0.50 -14.30
N ARG A 336 9.20 -1.67 -13.67
CA ARG A 336 8.35 -2.76 -14.13
C ARG A 336 7.51 -3.31 -12.99
N VAL A 337 6.29 -3.72 -13.30
CA VAL A 337 5.49 -4.53 -12.39
C VAL A 337 6.00 -5.97 -12.45
N GLU A 338 6.58 -6.41 -11.34
CA GLU A 338 7.16 -7.73 -11.11
C GLU A 338 6.12 -8.73 -10.60
N GLY A 339 6.56 -9.97 -10.45
CA GLY A 339 5.72 -11.09 -10.02
C GLY A 339 5.01 -11.77 -11.18
N GLN A 340 4.23 -12.79 -10.85
CA GLN A 340 3.48 -13.58 -11.83
C GLN A 340 2.00 -13.21 -11.87
N ARG A 341 1.52 -12.46 -10.87
CA ARG A 341 0.11 -12.12 -10.66
C ARG A 341 -0.04 -10.89 -9.77
N ILE A 342 -1.27 -10.40 -9.69
CA ILE A 342 -1.73 -9.49 -8.63
C ILE A 342 -1.81 -10.30 -7.34
N TYR A 343 -1.33 -9.74 -6.22
CA TYR A 343 -1.46 -10.37 -4.91
C TYR A 343 -2.72 -9.86 -4.21
N ARG A 344 -3.66 -10.76 -3.91
CA ARG A 344 -4.84 -10.44 -3.11
C ARG A 344 -4.42 -9.92 -1.74
N TRP A 345 -5.00 -8.81 -1.30
CA TRP A 345 -4.53 -8.10 -0.13
C TRP A 345 -5.68 -7.43 0.62
N THR A 346 -5.47 -7.17 1.90
CA THR A 346 -6.32 -6.27 2.68
C THR A 346 -5.44 -5.42 3.58
N SER A 347 -5.66 -4.12 3.55
CA SER A 347 -4.89 -3.15 4.33
C SER A 347 -5.36 -3.08 5.78
N TYR A 348 -6.53 -3.65 6.10
CA TYR A 348 -7.07 -3.74 7.44
C TYR A 348 -8.19 -4.80 7.49
N THR A 349 -8.41 -5.36 8.68
CA THR A 349 -9.51 -6.30 8.90
C THR A 349 -10.79 -5.52 9.25
N SER A 350 -11.94 -6.00 8.77
CA SER A 350 -13.26 -5.52 9.22
C SER A 350 -13.63 -6.03 10.62
N ARG A 351 -12.74 -6.82 11.25
CA ARG A 351 -13.00 -7.46 12.53
C ARG A 351 -12.78 -6.51 13.69
N VAL A 352 -13.83 -6.29 14.47
CA VAL A 352 -13.74 -5.64 15.79
C VAL A 352 -13.11 -6.62 16.78
N TYR A 353 -11.95 -6.27 17.33
CA TYR A 353 -11.27 -7.09 18.32
C TYR A 353 -11.81 -6.83 19.73
N GLY A 354 -12.90 -7.51 20.04
CA GLY A 354 -13.45 -7.62 21.40
C GLY A 354 -14.47 -6.55 21.77
N THR A 355 -15.31 -6.88 22.75
CA THR A 355 -16.14 -5.90 23.45
C THR A 355 -15.25 -4.90 24.17
N TRP A 356 -15.67 -3.63 24.20
CA TRP A 356 -15.11 -2.58 25.04
C TRP A 356 -14.91 -3.12 26.47
N SER A 357 -13.69 -3.58 26.77
CA SER A 357 -13.35 -4.11 28.08
C SER A 357 -12.55 -3.02 28.78
N PRO A 358 -13.12 -2.37 29.81
CA PRO A 358 -12.36 -1.41 30.61
C PRO A 358 -11.19 -2.09 31.36
N LYS A 359 -11.14 -3.43 31.38
CA LYS A 359 -10.12 -4.20 32.09
C LYS A 359 -8.91 -4.59 31.24
N VAL A 360 -8.97 -4.49 29.91
CA VAL A 360 -7.88 -4.92 29.02
C VAL A 360 -7.60 -3.83 27.97
N PRO A 361 -6.78 -2.80 28.26
CA PRO A 361 -6.55 -1.69 27.33
C PRO A 361 -5.99 -2.10 25.95
N GLU A 362 -5.43 -3.31 25.84
CA GLU A 362 -4.77 -3.85 24.65
C GLU A 362 -5.70 -3.96 23.43
N TRP A 363 -7.02 -4.05 23.61
CA TRP A 363 -7.95 -4.05 22.47
C TRP A 363 -7.85 -2.75 21.67
N LYS A 364 -7.55 -1.61 22.32
CA LYS A 364 -7.37 -0.32 21.66
C LYS A 364 -6.22 -0.34 20.64
N GLN A 365 -5.18 -1.13 20.88
CA GLN A 365 -4.06 -1.26 19.95
C GLN A 365 -4.50 -1.98 18.67
N SER A 366 -5.47 -2.88 18.74
CA SER A 366 -5.90 -3.65 17.57
C SER A 366 -6.84 -2.90 16.62
N LEU A 367 -7.13 -1.63 16.88
CA LEU A 367 -8.17 -0.90 16.16
C LEU A 367 -7.67 -0.07 14.98
N SER A 368 -6.36 0.14 14.88
CA SER A 368 -5.78 1.03 13.86
C SER A 368 -4.94 0.29 12.83
N SER A 369 -4.99 0.75 11.58
CA SER A 369 -4.11 0.32 10.49
C SER A 369 -3.55 1.53 9.75
N LEU A 370 -2.92 1.33 8.58
CA LEU A 370 -2.39 2.43 7.78
C LEU A 370 -3.50 3.36 7.29
N GLY A 371 -3.32 4.65 7.52
CA GLY A 371 -4.14 5.74 7.01
C GLY A 371 -4.02 5.96 5.51
N GLY A 372 -5.11 6.40 4.88
CA GLY A 372 -5.08 7.34 3.75
C GLY A 372 -4.46 6.88 2.43
N ASN A 373 -4.42 7.85 1.50
CA ASN A 373 -3.60 7.77 0.29
C ASN A 373 -2.21 8.30 0.61
N ALA A 374 -1.23 7.42 0.80
CA ALA A 374 0.05 7.81 1.36
C ALA A 374 1.21 6.91 0.94
N ARG A 375 2.42 7.46 1.08
CA ARG A 375 3.68 6.72 1.01
C ARG A 375 4.14 6.34 2.40
N TYR A 376 4.57 5.09 2.51
CA TYR A 376 5.22 4.49 3.64
C TYR A 376 6.52 3.81 3.21
N TYR A 377 7.23 3.26 4.18
CA TYR A 377 8.36 2.37 3.93
C TYR A 377 8.08 1.04 4.58
N PHE A 378 8.73 0.00 4.05
CA PHE A 378 8.68 -1.30 4.70
C PHE A 378 10.08 -1.85 4.90
N SER A 379 10.25 -2.64 5.95
CA SER A 379 11.46 -3.38 6.24
C SER A 379 11.17 -4.80 6.70
N GLY A 380 11.90 -5.77 6.15
CA GLY A 380 11.85 -7.16 6.56
C GLY A 380 12.37 -7.30 7.98
N TYR A 381 11.63 -7.98 8.84
CA TYR A 381 12.08 -8.37 10.17
C TYR A 381 11.60 -9.78 10.52
N ARG A 382 12.32 -10.43 11.42
CA ARG A 382 11.92 -11.73 11.95
C ARG A 382 10.98 -11.48 13.11
N SER A 383 9.76 -11.96 13.00
CA SER A 383 8.80 -11.90 14.09
C SER A 383 9.19 -12.90 15.18
N GLY A 384 9.15 -12.47 16.44
CA GLY A 384 9.26 -13.37 17.59
C GLY A 384 8.02 -14.25 17.79
N GLY A 385 6.94 -14.00 17.05
CA GLY A 385 5.75 -14.87 17.04
C GLY A 385 5.83 -15.96 15.97
N ASP A 386 5.69 -17.21 16.40
CA ASP A 386 5.73 -18.41 15.54
C ASP A 386 4.77 -18.31 14.33
N PHE A 387 3.58 -17.73 14.55
CA PHE A 387 2.53 -17.54 13.54
C PHE A 387 2.81 -16.40 12.53
N LYS A 388 3.92 -15.67 12.66
CA LYS A 388 4.30 -14.59 11.74
C LYS A 388 5.66 -14.83 11.10
N ASN A 389 6.52 -15.64 11.73
CA ASN A 389 7.86 -16.04 11.29
C ASN A 389 8.67 -14.89 10.64
N TYR A 390 8.53 -14.68 9.33
CA TYR A 390 9.06 -13.52 8.61
C TYR A 390 7.94 -12.56 8.23
N SER A 391 8.07 -11.29 8.58
CA SER A 391 7.09 -10.25 8.29
C SER A 391 7.81 -9.01 7.76
N PHE A 392 7.07 -8.09 7.14
CA PHE A 392 7.59 -6.75 6.88
C PHE A 392 6.93 -5.78 7.85
N ALA A 393 7.72 -4.99 8.56
CA ALA A 393 7.22 -3.85 9.31
C ALA A 393 6.97 -2.70 8.33
N VAL A 394 5.80 -2.07 8.43
CA VAL A 394 5.57 -0.75 7.84
C VAL A 394 6.09 0.25 8.83
N VAL A 395 6.93 1.16 8.36
CA VAL A 395 7.61 2.13 9.20
C VAL A 395 7.55 3.50 8.56
N ASP A 396 7.45 4.51 9.41
CA ASP A 396 7.88 5.84 9.02
C ASP A 396 9.40 5.91 8.99
N VAL A 397 9.89 6.85 8.20
CA VAL A 397 11.32 7.19 8.17
C VAL A 397 11.48 8.66 8.48
N SER A 398 12.53 9.00 9.22
CA SER A 398 12.98 10.36 9.39
C SER A 398 14.09 10.67 8.39
N ALA A 399 14.07 11.87 7.84
CA ALA A 399 15.23 12.40 7.13
C ALA A 399 16.41 12.52 8.12
N SER A 400 17.58 12.06 7.70
CA SER A 400 18.84 12.28 8.40
C SER A 400 19.87 12.85 7.41
N PRO A 401 20.95 13.47 7.89
CA PRO A 401 22.05 13.93 7.02
C PRO A 401 22.66 12.81 6.15
N THR A 402 22.39 11.54 6.50
CA THR A 402 22.81 10.36 5.75
C THR A 402 21.62 9.61 5.15
N GLY A 403 20.58 10.33 4.71
CA GLY A 403 19.38 9.76 4.07
C GLY A 403 18.28 9.34 5.04
N LEU A 404 17.31 8.53 4.57
CA LEU A 404 16.16 8.12 5.36
C LEU A 404 16.54 7.03 6.37
N SER A 405 16.23 7.26 7.65
CA SER A 405 16.40 6.29 8.74
C SER A 405 15.03 5.86 9.28
N PRO A 406 14.75 4.57 9.51
CA PRO A 406 13.52 4.15 10.16
C PRO A 406 13.35 4.87 11.50
N VAL A 407 12.13 5.32 11.80
CA VAL A 407 11.81 5.82 13.13
C VAL A 407 12.05 4.69 14.14
N LYS A 408 12.79 5.00 15.21
CA LYS A 408 13.33 4.01 16.15
C LYS A 408 12.26 3.14 16.81
N ASP A 409 11.03 3.61 16.86
CA ASP A 409 9.94 3.05 17.66
C ASP A 409 8.98 2.16 16.89
N ASP A 410 9.33 1.74 15.65
CA ASP A 410 8.54 0.76 14.89
C ASP A 410 7.05 1.15 14.85
N SER A 411 6.85 2.44 14.51
CA SER A 411 5.56 3.11 14.53
C SER A 411 5.28 3.77 13.18
N VAL A 412 3.99 3.93 12.91
CA VAL A 412 3.46 4.71 11.79
C VAL A 412 2.60 5.82 12.40
N ALA A 413 3.06 7.06 12.29
CA ALA A 413 2.41 8.25 12.82
C ALA A 413 1.04 8.49 12.18
N ALA A 414 0.87 8.05 10.93
CA ALA A 414 -0.39 8.14 10.21
C ALA A 414 -1.28 6.89 10.36
N ALA A 415 -1.14 6.12 11.45
CA ALA A 415 -2.06 5.03 11.75
C ALA A 415 -3.45 5.59 12.09
N LYS A 416 -4.51 5.06 11.47
CA LYS A 416 -5.90 5.46 11.69
C LYS A 416 -6.73 4.33 12.25
N PHE A 417 -7.72 4.66 13.07
CA PHE A 417 -8.69 3.70 13.61
C PHE A 417 -9.73 3.35 12.57
N TYR A 418 -9.78 2.09 12.18
CA TYR A 418 -10.79 1.55 11.27
C TYR A 418 -11.77 0.61 11.95
N SER A 419 -11.39 0.09 13.12
CA SER A 419 -12.16 -0.92 13.82
C SER A 419 -12.71 -0.33 15.12
N GLY A 420 -13.93 -0.70 15.49
CA GLY A 420 -14.54 -0.29 16.76
C GLY A 420 -16.06 -0.24 16.66
N THR A 421 -16.72 -0.27 17.82
CA THR A 421 -18.13 0.08 17.96
C THR A 421 -18.26 1.32 18.85
N PRO A 422 -18.96 2.38 18.39
CA PRO A 422 -19.52 2.49 17.04
C PRO A 422 -18.41 2.42 15.99
N SER A 423 -18.71 1.86 14.80
CA SER A 423 -17.89 2.17 13.61
C SER A 423 -17.68 3.68 13.62
N PRO A 424 -16.49 4.19 13.25
CA PRO A 424 -16.26 5.63 13.21
C PRO A 424 -17.49 6.25 12.53
N PRO A 425 -18.24 7.12 13.24
CA PRO A 425 -19.50 7.60 12.72
C PRO A 425 -19.26 8.20 11.34
N ALA A 426 -20.31 8.20 10.51
CA ALA A 426 -20.31 9.03 9.32
C ALA A 426 -19.74 10.42 9.69
N PRO A 427 -18.93 11.06 8.83
CA PRO A 427 -18.38 12.38 9.12
C PRO A 427 -19.47 13.24 9.74
N GLY A 428 -19.21 13.71 10.96
CA GLY A 428 -20.19 14.38 11.78
C GLY A 428 -20.83 15.50 10.99
N VAL A 429 -22.16 15.50 10.95
CA VAL A 429 -22.91 16.66 10.48
C VAL A 429 -22.44 17.84 11.32
N ALA A 430 -22.03 18.94 10.66
CA ALA A 430 -21.46 20.09 11.35
C ALA A 430 -22.41 20.59 12.47
N GLY A 431 -22.00 20.43 13.74
CA GLY A 431 -22.68 21.04 14.88
C GLY A 431 -23.01 20.16 16.10
N ASP A 432 -22.69 18.86 16.10
CA ASP A 432 -22.90 17.99 17.29
C ASP A 432 -21.60 17.85 18.13
N PRO A 433 -21.53 18.38 19.36
CA PRO A 433 -20.36 18.26 20.23
C PRO A 433 -20.25 16.91 20.96
N ASP A 434 -21.29 16.06 20.93
CA ASP A 434 -21.32 14.75 21.63
C ASP A 434 -21.47 13.55 20.66
N ALA A 435 -21.62 13.79 19.36
CA ALA A 435 -21.32 12.78 18.35
C ALA A 435 -19.84 12.46 18.43
N LEU A 436 -19.49 11.18 18.64
CA LEU A 436 -18.11 10.69 18.58
C LEU A 436 -17.39 11.36 17.41
N ASP A 437 -16.42 12.21 17.74
CA ASP A 437 -15.68 12.94 16.73
C ASP A 437 -15.10 11.93 15.72
N PRO A 438 -15.45 11.98 14.43
CA PRO A 438 -14.83 11.15 13.39
C PRO A 438 -13.35 11.49 13.22
N GLN A 439 -12.79 12.45 13.95
CA GLN A 439 -11.36 12.57 14.17
C GLN A 439 -10.86 11.30 14.89
N VAL A 440 -10.49 10.32 14.06
CA VAL A 440 -9.08 9.95 13.89
C VAL A 440 -8.23 10.66 14.93
N TRP A 441 -8.00 10.03 16.09
CA TRP A 441 -7.13 10.60 17.10
C TRP A 441 -5.77 10.85 16.43
N PRO A 442 -5.30 12.11 16.34
CA PRO A 442 -3.92 12.36 15.96
C PRO A 442 -3.01 11.65 16.96
N ASP A 443 -2.00 10.93 16.47
CA ASP A 443 -0.99 10.26 17.30
C ASP A 443 0.00 11.28 17.91
N ASP A 444 -0.51 12.24 18.68
CA ASP A 444 0.30 13.34 19.23
C ASP A 444 0.71 13.15 20.71
N ASN A 445 0.21 12.11 21.40
CA ASN A 445 0.55 11.82 22.79
C ASN A 445 1.04 10.37 23.02
N GLU A 446 2.36 10.20 23.04
CA GLU A 446 3.10 8.94 23.24
C GLU A 446 2.66 8.08 24.44
N ARG A 447 2.11 8.70 25.50
CA ARG A 447 1.76 8.00 26.75
C ARG A 447 0.38 7.37 26.77
N ASP A 448 -0.55 7.86 25.95
CA ASP A 448 -1.96 7.47 25.98
C ASP A 448 -2.46 6.90 24.64
N ARG A 449 -1.55 6.66 23.67
CA ARG A 449 -1.81 6.14 22.33
C ARG A 449 -2.90 5.05 22.32
N PRO A 450 -4.15 5.37 21.94
CA PRO A 450 -5.01 4.33 21.44
C PRO A 450 -4.42 3.91 20.06
N GLY A 451 -4.56 2.65 19.63
CA GLY A 451 -4.10 2.21 18.32
C GLY A 451 -2.66 1.64 18.29
N LYS A 452 -2.41 0.77 17.31
CA LYS A 452 -1.11 0.17 17.00
C LYS A 452 -0.42 0.99 15.94
N GLY A 453 0.75 1.54 16.28
CA GLY A 453 1.71 2.06 15.31
C GLY A 453 2.54 0.94 14.64
N ALA A 454 2.69 -0.20 15.30
CA ALA A 454 3.45 -1.34 14.82
C ALA A 454 2.70 -2.17 13.76
N ILE A 455 2.55 -1.61 12.56
CA ILE A 455 1.79 -2.22 11.46
C ILE A 455 2.71 -3.14 10.64
N ARG A 456 2.20 -4.31 10.24
CA ARG A 456 2.96 -5.33 9.50
C ARG A 456 2.28 -5.76 8.23
N LEU A 457 3.07 -6.24 7.28
CA LEU A 457 2.65 -7.12 6.17
C LEU A 457 2.97 -8.55 6.55
N HIS A 458 1.96 -9.42 6.62
CA HIS A 458 2.16 -10.85 6.86
C HIS A 458 0.99 -11.72 6.37
N GLU A 459 1.03 -13.02 6.67
CA GLU A 459 0.01 -13.98 6.29
C GLU A 459 -1.33 -13.68 6.96
N GLY A 460 -2.39 -13.61 6.13
CA GLY A 460 -3.77 -13.41 6.57
C GLY A 460 -4.47 -14.71 6.94
N SER A 461 -5.69 -14.61 7.50
CA SER A 461 -6.50 -15.79 7.77
C SER A 461 -6.93 -16.45 6.46
N LYS A 462 -6.85 -17.79 6.40
CA LYS A 462 -7.39 -18.64 5.33
C LYS A 462 -8.64 -19.43 5.78
N PHE A 463 -9.03 -19.28 7.05
CA PHE A 463 -10.09 -20.05 7.67
C PHE A 463 -11.12 -19.13 8.34
N GLN A 464 -12.34 -19.65 8.50
CA GLN A 464 -13.41 -18.99 9.24
C GLN A 464 -13.04 -18.71 10.70
N PHE A 465 -12.13 -19.52 11.28
CA PHE A 465 -11.61 -19.34 12.63
C PHE A 465 -10.14 -18.94 12.57
N GLY A 466 -9.81 -17.79 13.12
CA GLY A 466 -8.43 -17.32 13.14
C GLY A 466 -8.43 -15.83 13.41
N SER A 467 -7.45 -15.34 14.14
CA SER A 467 -7.55 -14.01 14.72
C SER A 467 -7.59 -12.93 13.61
N GLY A 468 -6.88 -13.10 12.48
CA GLY A 468 -6.67 -12.03 11.49
C GLY A 468 -5.94 -10.89 12.19
N SER A 469 -4.68 -10.61 11.86
CA SER A 469 -3.94 -9.64 12.69
C SER A 469 -4.54 -8.26 12.54
N ALA A 470 -5.34 -7.85 13.51
CA ALA A 470 -5.97 -6.56 13.48
C ALA A 470 -4.92 -5.46 13.55
N GLY A 471 -5.17 -4.43 12.75
CA GLY A 471 -4.20 -3.38 12.46
C GLY A 471 -2.95 -3.82 11.71
N CYS A 472 -2.95 -4.98 11.06
CA CYS A 472 -1.94 -5.32 10.07
C CYS A 472 -2.53 -5.33 8.67
N MET A 473 -1.63 -5.16 7.71
CA MET A 473 -1.83 -5.47 6.31
C MET A 473 -1.61 -6.96 6.12
N VAL A 474 -2.58 -7.67 5.55
CA VAL A 474 -2.50 -9.13 5.49
C VAL A 474 -2.93 -9.71 4.16
N SER A 475 -2.38 -10.87 3.84
CA SER A 475 -2.73 -11.63 2.65
C SER A 475 -2.51 -13.12 2.83
N PRO A 476 -3.42 -13.97 2.32
CA PRO A 476 -3.18 -15.41 2.21
C PRO A 476 -2.09 -15.75 1.18
N GLU A 477 -1.74 -14.80 0.32
CA GLU A 477 -0.70 -14.92 -0.71
C GLU A 477 0.66 -14.38 -0.27
N TYR A 478 0.76 -13.93 0.98
CA TYR A 478 1.95 -13.30 1.55
C TYR A 478 3.25 -14.06 1.29
N THR A 479 3.24 -15.39 1.42
CA THR A 479 4.41 -16.22 1.18
C THR A 479 4.99 -16.02 -0.21
N GLN A 480 4.13 -15.89 -1.24
CA GLN A 480 4.56 -15.69 -2.61
C GLN A 480 5.14 -14.29 -2.82
N LEU A 481 4.52 -13.27 -2.22
CA LEU A 481 5.05 -11.91 -2.22
C LEU A 481 6.44 -11.86 -1.58
N ARG A 482 6.61 -12.46 -0.39
CA ARG A 482 7.88 -12.55 0.32
C ARG A 482 8.94 -13.20 -0.56
N THR A 483 8.60 -14.31 -1.22
CA THR A 483 9.51 -15.01 -2.14
C THR A 483 9.93 -14.14 -3.31
N GLU A 484 9.02 -13.42 -3.95
CA GLU A 484 9.39 -12.51 -5.05
C GLU A 484 10.28 -11.37 -4.58
N LEU A 485 9.98 -10.75 -3.43
CA LEU A 485 10.84 -9.72 -2.85
C LEU A 485 12.27 -10.22 -2.58
N ILE A 486 12.40 -11.46 -2.08
CA ILE A 486 13.73 -12.06 -1.89
C ILE A 486 14.42 -12.31 -3.24
N LYS A 487 13.71 -12.75 -4.29
CA LYS A 487 14.30 -12.87 -5.63
C LYS A 487 14.79 -11.53 -6.17
N LEU A 488 14.06 -10.44 -5.92
CA LEU A 488 14.50 -9.10 -6.29
C LEU A 488 15.77 -8.69 -5.54
N TYR A 489 15.83 -8.96 -4.24
CA TYR A 489 17.07 -8.78 -3.46
C TYR A 489 18.24 -9.54 -4.10
N TYR A 490 18.04 -10.81 -4.48
CA TYR A 490 19.11 -11.59 -5.11
C TYR A 490 19.56 -11.03 -6.46
N ARG A 491 18.67 -10.39 -7.22
CA ARG A 491 19.06 -9.69 -8.46
C ARG A 491 20.03 -8.55 -8.14
N ASP A 492 19.71 -7.70 -7.16
CA ASP A 492 20.63 -6.63 -6.72
C ASP A 492 21.92 -7.18 -6.12
N TYR A 493 21.82 -8.26 -5.35
CA TYR A 493 22.94 -8.91 -4.71
C TYR A 493 23.94 -9.46 -5.74
N VAL A 494 23.45 -10.18 -6.75
CA VAL A 494 24.26 -10.69 -7.86
C VAL A 494 24.78 -9.56 -8.73
N ASP A 495 23.96 -8.55 -9.01
CA ASP A 495 24.41 -7.37 -9.75
C ASP A 495 25.57 -6.71 -9.02
N PHE A 496 25.53 -6.58 -7.69
CA PHE A 496 26.59 -5.93 -6.93
C PHE A 496 27.84 -6.80 -6.74
N TYR A 497 27.68 -8.06 -6.32
CA TYR A 497 28.79 -8.95 -5.94
C TYR A 497 29.29 -9.85 -7.06
N GLY A 498 28.57 -9.93 -8.18
CA GLY A 498 28.87 -10.79 -9.31
C GLY A 498 28.12 -12.13 -9.27
N PRO A 499 28.20 -12.90 -10.38
CA PRO A 499 27.51 -14.18 -10.52
C PRO A 499 28.03 -15.23 -9.54
N GLY A 500 27.13 -16.09 -9.06
CA GLY A 500 27.46 -17.22 -8.18
C GLY A 500 27.55 -16.88 -6.70
N VAL A 501 27.36 -15.61 -6.32
CA VAL A 501 27.31 -15.19 -4.92
C VAL A 501 25.86 -15.32 -4.41
N THR A 502 25.68 -15.96 -3.25
CA THR A 502 24.39 -16.04 -2.56
C THR A 502 24.50 -15.51 -1.13
N ASP A 503 23.34 -15.23 -0.54
CA ASP A 503 23.18 -14.86 0.85
C ASP A 503 22.65 -16.11 1.57
N LEU A 504 23.55 -16.83 2.26
CA LEU A 504 23.24 -18.13 2.86
C LEU A 504 22.06 -18.10 3.84
N GLU A 505 21.76 -16.93 4.42
CA GLU A 505 20.67 -16.78 5.38
C GLU A 505 19.33 -16.55 4.68
N LEU A 506 19.33 -15.80 3.58
CA LEU A 506 18.15 -15.74 2.73
C LEU A 506 17.90 -17.06 1.99
N ASP A 507 18.95 -17.84 1.68
CA ASP A 507 18.80 -19.17 1.07
C ASP A 507 18.00 -20.11 1.98
N LYS A 508 18.07 -19.96 3.31
CA LYS A 508 17.22 -20.70 4.27
C LYS A 508 15.73 -20.32 4.15
N VAL A 509 15.44 -19.05 3.86
CA VAL A 509 14.07 -18.56 3.65
C VAL A 509 13.55 -18.91 2.26
N VAL A 510 14.43 -18.92 1.24
CA VAL A 510 14.09 -19.30 -0.13
C VAL A 510 13.96 -20.82 -0.27
N SER A 511 14.72 -21.63 0.45
CA SER A 511 14.55 -23.09 0.43
C SER A 511 13.23 -23.54 1.06
N SER A 512 12.53 -22.67 1.80
CA SER A 512 11.20 -22.89 2.40
C SER A 512 10.05 -22.26 1.59
N VAL A 513 10.22 -22.09 0.28
CA VAL A 513 9.27 -21.42 -0.64
C VAL A 513 7.98 -22.17 -0.94
N THR A 514 7.82 -23.44 -0.56
CA THR A 514 6.53 -24.09 -0.77
C THR A 514 5.50 -23.52 0.22
N ILE A 515 4.24 -23.43 -0.21
CA ILE A 515 3.14 -23.04 0.69
C ILE A 515 3.15 -23.94 1.92
N ASP A 516 3.31 -25.25 1.73
CA ASP A 516 3.40 -26.24 2.81
C ASP A 516 4.59 -25.99 3.76
N ALA A 517 5.77 -25.62 3.26
CA ALA A 517 6.93 -25.33 4.11
C ALA A 517 6.71 -24.05 4.92
N SER A 518 6.13 -23.01 4.31
CA SER A 518 5.76 -21.79 5.02
C SER A 518 4.65 -22.04 6.04
N GLU A 519 3.67 -22.90 5.72
CA GLU A 519 2.61 -23.32 6.65
C GLU A 519 3.16 -24.20 7.78
N ASN A 520 4.14 -25.06 7.52
CA ASN A 520 4.79 -25.86 8.55
C ASN A 520 5.63 -24.99 9.49
N LEU A 521 6.27 -23.94 8.97
CA LEU A 521 6.92 -22.90 9.76
C LEU A 521 5.88 -22.13 10.60
N TYR A 522 4.79 -21.66 10.00
CA TYR A 522 3.68 -20.97 10.67
C TYR A 522 3.08 -21.82 11.81
N ASN A 523 2.93 -23.13 11.59
CA ASN A 523 2.35 -24.06 12.56
C ASN A 523 3.36 -24.56 13.61
N GLY A 524 4.60 -24.05 13.61
CA GLY A 524 5.66 -24.48 14.54
C GLY A 524 6.07 -25.95 14.40
N LYS A 525 5.76 -26.58 13.25
CA LYS A 525 6.06 -27.99 12.98
C LYS A 525 7.52 -28.21 12.59
N THR A 526 8.17 -27.20 12.04
CA THR A 526 9.61 -27.18 11.75
C THR A 526 10.32 -26.37 12.83
N LYS A 527 11.09 -27.04 13.70
CA LYS A 527 12.03 -26.38 14.63
C LYS A 527 13.34 -25.99 13.92
N ASP A 528 13.26 -25.61 12.65
CA ASP A 528 14.45 -25.15 11.95
C ASP A 528 14.96 -23.91 12.67
N ASN A 529 16.23 -23.89 13.07
CA ASN A 529 16.90 -22.72 13.66
C ASN A 529 16.81 -21.56 12.66
N PRO A 530 15.84 -20.64 12.78
CA PRO A 530 15.70 -19.60 11.78
C PRO A 530 16.89 -18.66 11.93
N PRO A 531 17.38 -18.01 10.85
CA PRO A 531 18.36 -16.94 10.92
C PRO A 531 18.09 -16.03 12.11
N PRO A 532 19.07 -15.77 12.99
CA PRO A 532 18.99 -14.72 14.00
C PRO A 532 18.31 -13.45 13.46
N GLU A 533 17.55 -12.74 14.29
CA GLU A 533 16.85 -11.50 13.86
C GLU A 533 17.80 -10.55 13.10
N GLU A 534 19.03 -10.44 13.59
CA GLU A 534 20.11 -9.63 13.03
C GLU A 534 20.48 -9.98 11.57
N GLU A 535 20.12 -11.17 11.10
CA GLU A 535 20.44 -11.66 9.76
C GLU A 535 19.29 -11.49 8.76
N TRP A 536 18.05 -11.25 9.20
CA TRP A 536 16.94 -10.95 8.29
C TRP A 536 16.54 -9.47 8.33
N LYS A 537 16.72 -8.84 9.50
CA LYS A 537 16.37 -7.44 9.73
C LYS A 537 16.98 -6.53 8.67
N ASP A 538 16.12 -5.72 8.04
CA ASP A 538 16.48 -4.74 7.02
C ASP A 538 17.16 -5.32 5.75
N LYS A 539 17.09 -6.63 5.51
CA LYS A 539 17.59 -7.23 4.25
C LYS A 539 16.69 -7.01 3.06
N VAL A 540 15.39 -6.89 3.31
CA VAL A 540 14.37 -6.68 2.28
C VAL A 540 13.58 -5.44 2.67
N VAL A 541 13.89 -4.30 2.07
CA VAL A 541 13.28 -3.00 2.37
C VAL A 541 12.82 -2.35 1.09
N GLY A 542 11.89 -1.42 1.23
CA GLY A 542 11.33 -0.74 0.08
C GLY A 542 10.40 0.40 0.48
N THR A 543 9.73 0.94 -0.52
CA THR A 543 8.63 1.89 -0.36
C THR A 543 7.30 1.16 -0.48
N LEU A 544 6.27 1.69 0.15
CA LEU A 544 4.91 1.20 0.05
C LEU A 544 3.99 2.38 -0.25
N TRP A 545 3.25 2.31 -1.35
CA TRP A 545 2.13 3.20 -1.61
C TRP A 545 0.85 2.48 -1.20
N LEU A 546 0.06 3.11 -0.35
CA LEU A 546 -1.31 2.70 -0.06
C LEU A 546 -2.24 3.65 -0.80
N VAL A 547 -3.13 3.10 -1.62
CA VAL A 547 -4.22 3.81 -2.29
C VAL A 547 -5.53 3.26 -1.75
N ARG A 548 -6.31 4.14 -1.14
CA ARG A 548 -7.65 3.92 -0.64
C ARG A 548 -8.57 4.95 -1.29
N PRO A 549 -9.35 4.55 -2.31
CA PRO A 549 -10.26 5.45 -3.00
C PRO A 549 -11.28 6.13 -2.09
N ASP A 550 -11.54 5.53 -0.93
CA ASP A 550 -12.48 5.97 0.09
C ASP A 550 -11.82 6.86 1.16
N GLU A 551 -10.59 7.33 0.96
CA GLU A 551 -9.88 8.13 1.95
C GLU A 551 -9.20 9.39 1.41
N LEU A 552 -8.88 10.30 2.33
CA LEU A 552 -8.07 11.48 2.07
C LEU A 552 -6.60 11.09 1.90
N PRO A 553 -5.84 11.79 1.03
CA PRO A 553 -4.40 11.77 1.12
C PRO A 553 -3.97 12.28 2.48
N ILE A 554 -3.05 11.57 3.12
CA ILE A 554 -2.37 12.14 4.27
C ILE A 554 -1.41 13.15 3.68
N SER A 555 -1.55 14.42 4.09
CA SER A 555 -0.57 15.46 3.78
C SER A 555 0.80 14.83 3.93
N SER A 556 1.56 14.77 2.85
CA SER A 556 2.86 14.08 2.87
C SER A 556 3.60 14.51 4.12
N PRO A 557 4.21 13.60 4.89
CA PRO A 557 5.02 14.00 6.04
C PRO A 557 5.90 15.15 5.55
N PRO A 558 5.96 16.27 6.30
CA PRO A 558 6.54 17.51 5.81
C PRO A 558 7.84 17.21 5.09
N LYS A 559 7.98 17.70 3.84
CA LYS A 559 9.25 17.64 3.11
C LYS A 559 10.29 18.30 4.03
N HIS A 560 11.13 17.49 4.65
CA HIS A 560 12.09 17.92 5.67
C HIS A 560 13.40 18.38 5.03
#